data_AF-A0A2S9FL51-F1
#
_entry.id   AF-A0A2S9FL51-F1
#
_cell.length_a   1.000
_cell.length_b   1.000
_cell.length_c   1.000
_cell.angle_alpha   90.00
_cell.angle_beta   90.00
_cell.angle_gamma   90.00
#
_symmetry.space_group_name_H-M   'P 1'
#
loop_
_entity.id
_entity.type
_entity.pdbx_description
1 polymer ?
#
loop_
_entity_poly.entity_id
_entity_poly.type
_entity_poly.pdbx_seq_one_letter_code
_entity_poly.pdbx_strand_id
1 'polypeptide(L)'
;IRDAGNRLQTMSVNCPNTKMVLGGFSQGAVVSGFTTSATVPSSVPAAVAPAPLPPEVADRVAAVVLFGTPSGAFLEKYGAPAITVGPLYADKTLQLCEPGDTICNGAADAGPNIAHALYGINGMVNQGASYAVGRL
;
A
#
# COMPACT_ATOMS: atom_id res chain seq x y z
N ILE A 1 8.33 -2.75 -5.43
CA ILE A 1 7.12 -3.19 -6.17
C ILE A 1 7.32 -4.58 -6.77
N ARG A 2 8.25 -4.77 -7.73
CA ARG A 2 8.53 -6.09 -8.35
C ARG A 2 8.80 -7.19 -7.33
N ASP A 3 9.70 -6.93 -6.38
CA ASP A 3 10.03 -7.88 -5.32
C ASP A 3 8.81 -8.29 -4.48
N ALA A 4 8.06 -7.30 -3.96
CA ALA A 4 6.82 -7.55 -3.21
C ALA A 4 5.79 -8.35 -4.03
N GLY A 5 5.61 -8.02 -5.31
CA GLY A 5 4.72 -8.78 -6.20
C GLY A 5 5.19 -10.21 -6.45
N ASN A 6 6.50 -10.42 -6.63
CA ASN A 6 7.09 -11.75 -6.77
C ASN A 6 6.93 -12.58 -5.48
N ARG A 7 7.07 -11.94 -4.31
CA ARG A 7 6.88 -12.60 -3.02
C ARG A 7 5.45 -13.07 -2.84
N LEU A 8 4.45 -12.24 -3.16
CA LEU A 8 3.03 -12.62 -3.09
C LEU A 8 2.70 -13.78 -4.04
N GLN A 9 3.19 -13.74 -5.29
CA GLN A 9 3.05 -14.84 -6.24
C GLN A 9 3.74 -16.13 -5.78
N THR A 10 4.94 -16.01 -5.25
CA THR A 10 5.70 -17.16 -4.74
C THR A 10 4.96 -17.82 -3.59
N MET A 11 4.39 -17.03 -2.67
CA MET A 11 3.59 -17.55 -1.56
C MET A 11 2.26 -18.14 -2.02
N SER A 12 1.58 -17.55 -3.00
CA SER A 12 0.32 -18.10 -3.52
C SER A 12 0.51 -19.47 -4.18
N VAL A 13 1.67 -19.71 -4.80
CA VAL A 13 2.02 -21.01 -5.42
C VAL A 13 2.53 -22.02 -4.40
N ASN A 14 3.50 -21.64 -3.57
CA ASN A 14 4.19 -22.59 -2.69
C ASN A 14 3.46 -22.84 -1.37
N CYS A 15 2.53 -21.96 -0.99
CA CYS A 15 1.76 -22.06 0.24
C CYS A 15 0.28 -21.71 -0.04
N PRO A 16 -0.43 -22.51 -0.84
CA PRO A 16 -1.75 -22.14 -1.36
C PRO A 16 -2.80 -21.92 -0.25
N ASN A 17 -2.62 -22.53 0.93
CA ASN A 17 -3.54 -22.37 2.06
C ASN A 17 -3.19 -21.17 2.96
N THR A 18 -2.11 -20.44 2.68
CA THR A 18 -1.69 -19.29 3.48
C THR A 18 -2.48 -18.04 3.10
N LYS A 19 -3.05 -17.39 4.11
CA LYS A 19 -3.57 -16.02 4.01
C LYS A 19 -2.46 -15.02 4.31
N MET A 20 -2.32 -14.01 3.47
CA MET A 20 -1.29 -12.98 3.56
C MET A 20 -1.91 -11.65 3.96
N VAL A 21 -1.18 -10.89 4.78
CA VAL A 21 -1.48 -9.49 5.08
C VAL A 21 -0.35 -8.66 4.51
N LEU A 22 -0.68 -7.68 3.67
CA LEU A 22 0.29 -6.76 3.08
C LEU A 22 0.27 -5.45 3.86
N GLY A 23 1.41 -5.07 4.44
CA GLY A 23 1.56 -3.84 5.19
C GLY A 23 2.51 -2.85 4.52
N GLY A 24 2.30 -1.56 4.72
CA GLY A 24 3.25 -0.54 4.26
C GLY A 24 3.16 0.76 5.04
N PHE A 25 4.30 1.34 5.40
CA PHE A 25 4.39 2.68 6.00
C PHE A 25 5.15 3.62 5.05
N SER A 26 4.63 4.83 4.83
CA SER A 26 5.29 5.87 4.00
C SER A 26 5.67 5.33 2.62
N GLN A 27 6.95 5.29 2.25
CA GLN A 27 7.41 4.67 1.01
C GLN A 27 7.02 3.18 0.89
N GLY A 28 6.94 2.44 2.00
CA GLY A 28 6.42 1.07 1.99
C GLY A 28 4.93 0.99 1.64
N ALA A 29 4.15 2.03 1.97
CA ALA A 29 2.76 2.14 1.53
C ALA A 29 2.66 2.41 0.02
N VAL A 30 3.60 3.20 -0.53
CA VAL A 30 3.76 3.37 -1.99
C VAL A 30 4.02 2.02 -2.67
N VAL A 31 4.96 1.24 -2.14
CA VAL A 31 5.30 -0.09 -2.65
C VAL A 31 4.08 -1.01 -2.63
N SER A 32 3.39 -1.09 -1.50
CA SER A 32 2.22 -1.97 -1.33
C SER A 32 1.03 -1.53 -2.18
N GLY A 33 0.78 -0.22 -2.28
CA GLY A 33 -0.28 0.35 -3.11
C GLY A 33 -0.06 0.06 -4.59
N PHE A 34 1.14 0.26 -5.12
CA PHE A 34 1.43 -0.08 -6.52
C PHE A 34 1.49 -1.59 -6.77
N THR A 35 1.96 -2.39 -5.81
CA THR A 35 1.93 -3.86 -5.92
C THR A 35 0.50 -4.39 -6.02
N THR A 36 -0.48 -3.70 -5.44
CA THR A 36 -1.90 -4.07 -5.46
C THR A 36 -2.72 -3.26 -6.48
N SER A 37 -2.06 -2.47 -7.33
CA SER A 37 -2.72 -1.74 -8.42
C SER A 37 -3.15 -2.69 -9.54
N ALA A 38 -4.32 -2.41 -10.13
CA ALA A 38 -4.79 -3.09 -11.35
C ALA A 38 -4.26 -2.46 -12.64
N THR A 39 -3.62 -1.29 -12.54
CA THR A 39 -3.08 -0.56 -13.69
C THR A 39 -1.65 -0.12 -13.44
N VAL A 40 -0.85 -0.12 -14.50
CA VAL A 40 0.45 0.55 -14.52
C VAL A 40 0.20 1.99 -14.97
N PRO A 41 0.61 3.00 -14.18
CA PRO A 41 0.47 4.39 -14.60
C PRO A 41 1.18 4.63 -15.94
N SER A 42 0.54 5.36 -16.86
CA SER A 42 1.07 5.61 -18.22
C SER A 42 2.39 6.38 -18.24
N SER A 43 2.71 7.10 -17.16
CA SER A 43 4.00 7.78 -16.98
C SER A 43 5.17 6.84 -16.68
N VAL A 44 4.91 5.57 -16.37
CA VAL A 44 5.95 4.57 -16.08
C VAL A 44 6.21 3.72 -17.33
N PRO A 45 7.46 3.61 -17.82
CA PRO A 45 7.75 2.79 -18.99
C PRO A 45 7.38 1.32 -18.75
N ALA A 46 6.61 0.74 -19.68
CA ALA A 46 6.14 -0.65 -19.58
C ALA A 46 7.29 -1.67 -19.46
N ALA A 47 8.47 -1.35 -20.00
CA ALA A 47 9.66 -2.19 -19.91
C ALA A 47 10.18 -2.40 -18.47
N VAL A 48 9.86 -1.48 -17.55
CA VAL A 48 10.35 -1.53 -16.15
C VAL A 48 9.23 -1.70 -15.13
N ALA A 49 7.98 -1.43 -15.51
CA ALA A 49 6.82 -1.57 -14.66
C ALA A 49 6.41 -3.06 -14.51
N PRO A 50 6.24 -3.57 -13.29
CA PRO A 50 5.64 -4.88 -13.08
C PRO A 50 4.20 -4.89 -13.61
N ALA A 51 3.81 -5.99 -14.28
CA ALA A 51 2.41 -6.22 -14.61
C ALA A 51 1.57 -6.34 -13.32
N PRO A 52 0.27 -6.00 -13.38
CA PRO A 52 -0.65 -6.28 -12.28
C PRO A 52 -0.61 -7.75 -11.85
N LEU A 53 -0.78 -7.99 -10.55
CA LEU A 53 -0.81 -9.35 -10.03
C LEU A 53 -2.01 -10.14 -10.59
N PRO A 54 -1.85 -11.44 -10.91
CA PRO A 54 -2.97 -12.30 -11.27
C PRO A 54 -4.06 -12.31 -10.18
N PRO A 55 -5.36 -12.42 -10.55
CA PRO A 55 -6.46 -12.42 -9.59
C PRO A 55 -6.33 -13.46 -8.48
N GLU A 56 -5.77 -14.63 -8.78
CA GLU A 56 -5.60 -15.75 -7.84
C GLU A 56 -4.63 -15.39 -6.69
N VAL A 57 -3.72 -14.44 -6.91
CA VAL A 57 -2.85 -13.90 -5.86
C VAL A 57 -3.68 -13.05 -4.89
N ALA A 58 -4.64 -12.29 -5.40
CA ALA A 58 -5.51 -11.45 -4.58
C ALA A 58 -6.34 -12.29 -3.61
N ASP A 59 -6.82 -13.47 -4.01
CA ASP A 59 -7.59 -14.40 -3.15
C ASP A 59 -6.81 -14.89 -1.92
N ARG A 60 -5.48 -14.83 -1.99
CA ARG A 60 -4.57 -15.19 -0.90
C ARG A 60 -4.21 -13.99 -0.02
N VAL A 61 -4.48 -12.76 -0.44
CA VAL A 61 -4.33 -11.56 0.40
C VAL A 61 -5.64 -11.32 1.15
N ALA A 62 -5.58 -11.42 2.47
CA ALA A 62 -6.72 -11.17 3.37
C ALA A 62 -6.92 -9.68 3.66
N ALA A 63 -5.82 -8.93 3.82
CA ALA A 63 -5.87 -7.50 4.11
C ALA A 63 -4.66 -6.76 3.53
N VAL A 64 -4.86 -5.49 3.21
CA VAL A 64 -3.83 -4.50 2.89
C VAL A 64 -3.94 -3.38 3.93
N VAL A 65 -2.87 -3.09 4.67
CA VAL A 65 -2.88 -2.07 5.73
C VAL A 65 -1.78 -1.06 5.48
N LEU A 66 -2.18 0.18 5.16
CA LEU A 66 -1.26 1.25 4.76
C LEU A 66 -1.26 2.37 5.79
N PHE A 67 -0.09 2.83 6.17
CA PHE A 67 0.13 3.89 7.15
C PHE A 67 0.86 5.05 6.50
N GLY A 68 0.33 6.28 6.64
CA GLY A 68 0.95 7.47 6.06
C GLY A 68 1.17 7.34 4.55
N THR A 69 0.21 6.74 3.83
CA THR A 69 0.28 6.61 2.37
C THR A 69 0.45 7.98 1.74
N PRO A 70 1.53 8.24 0.98
CA PRO A 70 1.72 9.54 0.35
C PRO A 70 0.53 9.92 -0.54
N SER A 71 0.01 11.13 -0.32
CA SER A 71 -1.07 11.69 -1.11
C SER A 71 -0.64 11.97 -2.55
N GLY A 72 -1.59 12.09 -3.46
CA GLY A 72 -1.31 12.48 -4.86
C GLY A 72 -0.54 13.80 -4.94
N ALA A 73 -0.96 14.82 -4.18
CA ALA A 73 -0.27 16.11 -4.12
C ALA A 73 1.17 16.01 -3.59
N PHE A 74 1.45 15.09 -2.66
CA PHE A 74 2.81 14.84 -2.21
C PHE A 74 3.66 14.17 -3.31
N LEU A 75 3.12 13.16 -3.98
CA LEU A 75 3.81 12.42 -5.04
C LEU A 75 4.07 13.26 -6.28
N GLU A 76 3.15 14.16 -6.62
CA GLU A 76 3.26 15.07 -7.77
C GLU A 76 4.52 15.95 -7.70
N LYS A 77 4.91 16.40 -6.50
CA LYS A 77 6.16 17.17 -6.27
C LYS A 77 7.41 16.42 -6.71
N TYR A 78 7.35 15.09 -6.74
CA TYR A 78 8.44 14.21 -7.15
C TYR A 78 8.23 13.60 -8.55
N GLY A 79 7.22 14.07 -9.30
CA GLY A 79 6.85 13.51 -10.61
C GLY A 79 6.34 12.07 -10.54
N ALA A 80 5.93 11.60 -9.36
CA ALA A 80 5.41 10.25 -9.16
C ALA A 80 3.89 10.22 -9.37
N PRO A 81 3.35 9.15 -9.98
CA PRO A 81 1.91 9.01 -10.17
C PRO A 81 1.19 8.81 -8.83
N ALA A 82 -0.10 9.18 -8.78
CA ALA A 82 -0.94 8.88 -7.64
C ALA A 82 -1.07 7.35 -7.43
N ILE A 83 -1.16 6.94 -6.17
CA ILE A 83 -1.35 5.54 -5.81
C ILE A 83 -2.83 5.19 -5.90
N THR A 84 -3.14 4.17 -6.69
CA THR A 84 -4.50 3.60 -6.78
C THR A 84 -4.43 2.11 -6.47
N VAL A 85 -5.09 1.70 -5.40
CA VAL A 85 -5.27 0.27 -5.08
C VAL A 85 -6.33 -0.32 -6.02
N GLY A 86 -6.03 -1.48 -6.61
CA GLY A 86 -6.90 -2.15 -7.56
C GLY A 86 -8.20 -2.69 -6.92
N PRO A 87 -9.26 -2.90 -7.73
CA PRO A 87 -10.57 -3.32 -7.24
C PRO A 87 -10.56 -4.65 -6.48
N LEU A 88 -9.63 -5.56 -6.79
CA LEU A 88 -9.48 -6.85 -6.09
C LEU A 88 -8.92 -6.72 -4.67
N TYR A 89 -8.43 -5.54 -4.30
CA TYR A 89 -7.83 -5.24 -2.98
C TYR A 89 -8.55 -4.10 -2.25
N ALA A 90 -9.34 -3.29 -2.95
CA ALA A 90 -9.95 -2.07 -2.41
C ALA A 90 -10.86 -2.36 -1.21
N ASP A 91 -11.69 -3.41 -1.27
CA ASP A 91 -12.60 -3.82 -0.20
C ASP A 91 -11.88 -4.37 1.05
N LYS A 92 -10.61 -4.74 0.92
CA LYS A 92 -9.73 -5.24 1.98
C LYS A 92 -8.52 -4.37 2.27
N THR A 93 -8.61 -3.10 1.88
CA THR A 93 -7.60 -2.10 2.21
C THR A 93 -8.07 -1.20 3.34
N LEU A 94 -7.20 -1.01 4.33
CA LEU A 94 -7.32 0.05 5.32
C LEU A 94 -6.16 1.04 5.12
N GLN A 95 -6.49 2.32 4.94
CA GLN A 95 -5.50 3.40 4.90
C GLN A 95 -5.64 4.25 6.17
N LEU A 96 -4.53 4.40 6.88
CA LEU A 96 -4.44 5.14 8.13
C LEU A 96 -3.56 6.37 7.90
N CYS A 97 -4.16 7.54 8.11
CA CYS A 97 -3.49 8.82 8.01
C CYS A 97 -3.71 9.56 9.33
N GLU A 98 -2.63 9.75 10.09
CA GLU A 98 -2.64 10.49 11.35
C GLU A 98 -3.06 11.95 11.11
N PRO A 99 -3.98 12.52 11.92
CA PRO A 99 -4.24 13.95 11.91
C PRO A 99 -2.96 14.79 11.96
N GLY A 100 -2.76 15.61 10.93
CA GLY A 100 -1.59 16.46 10.81
C GLY A 100 -0.40 15.83 10.09
N ASP A 101 -0.44 14.55 9.70
CA ASP A 101 0.58 13.96 8.82
C ASP A 101 0.50 14.57 7.41
N THR A 102 1.48 15.42 7.12
CA THR A 102 1.61 16.20 5.89
C THR A 102 1.91 15.37 4.64
N ILE A 103 2.32 14.11 4.81
CA ILE A 103 2.61 13.19 3.70
C ILE A 103 1.32 12.64 3.10
N CYS A 104 0.39 12.22 3.97
CA CYS A 104 -0.85 11.55 3.55
C CYS A 104 -2.08 12.46 3.45
N ASN A 105 -2.07 13.63 4.10
CA ASN A 105 -3.25 14.51 4.18
C ASN A 105 -3.44 15.47 3.00
N GLY A 106 -2.50 15.52 2.04
CA GLY A 106 -2.58 16.41 0.89
C GLY A 106 -2.04 17.83 1.10
N ALA A 107 -1.30 18.09 2.19
CA ALA A 107 -0.68 19.39 2.44
C ALA A 107 0.27 19.82 1.32
N ALA A 108 0.07 21.04 0.80
CA ALA A 108 0.96 21.66 -0.17
C ALA A 108 2.33 21.94 0.46
N ASP A 109 3.38 21.67 -0.29
CA ASP A 109 4.80 21.94 0.01
C ASP A 109 5.36 21.58 1.40
N ALA A 110 4.69 20.66 2.11
CA ALA A 110 5.18 20.14 3.38
C ALA A 110 6.00 18.85 3.23
N GLY A 111 7.07 18.73 4.01
CA GLY A 111 7.87 17.50 4.18
C GLY A 111 7.37 16.64 5.35
N PRO A 112 8.03 15.51 5.64
CA PRO A 112 7.68 14.64 6.77
C PRO A 112 7.76 15.41 8.09
N ASN A 113 6.74 15.26 8.93
CA ASN A 113 6.68 15.90 10.24
C ASN A 113 6.56 14.85 11.36
N ILE A 114 6.41 15.31 12.60
CA ILE A 114 6.35 14.41 13.75
C ILE A 114 5.13 13.49 13.70
N ALA A 115 3.97 13.96 13.22
CA ALA A 115 2.79 13.11 13.04
C ALA A 115 3.09 11.93 12.10
N HIS A 116 3.85 12.17 11.02
CA HIS A 116 4.29 11.09 10.12
C HIS A 116 5.19 10.05 10.80
N ALA A 117 5.99 10.44 11.80
CA ALA A 117 6.91 9.55 12.49
C ALA A 117 6.26 8.73 13.63
N LEU A 118 5.03 9.06 14.03
CA LEU A 118 4.43 8.57 15.27
C LEU A 118 3.48 7.37 15.13
N TYR A 119 3.29 6.80 13.93
CA TYR A 119 2.40 5.64 13.74
C TYR A 119 2.73 4.45 14.64
N GLY A 120 4.01 4.27 15.00
CA GLY A 120 4.45 3.19 15.89
C GLY A 120 3.90 3.29 17.31
N ILE A 121 3.47 4.48 17.75
CA ILE A 121 3.04 4.73 19.14
C ILE A 121 1.69 5.48 19.26
N ASN A 122 1.12 6.00 18.17
CA ASN A 122 -0.17 6.69 18.18
C ASN A 122 -1.40 5.75 18.24
N GLY A 123 -1.17 4.44 18.36
CA GLY A 123 -2.23 3.42 18.43
C GLY A 123 -2.77 2.94 17.08
N MET A 124 -2.44 3.60 15.96
CA MET A 124 -2.93 3.19 14.65
C MET A 124 -2.38 1.83 14.21
N VAL A 125 -1.18 1.44 14.64
CA VAL A 125 -0.68 0.06 14.42
C VAL A 125 -1.61 -0.99 15.03
N ASN A 126 -2.17 -0.74 16.22
CA ASN A 126 -3.15 -1.65 16.84
C ASN A 126 -4.47 -1.66 16.08
N GLN A 127 -4.91 -0.51 15.56
CA GLN A 127 -6.09 -0.42 14.69
C GLN A 127 -5.88 -1.24 13.40
N GLY A 128 -4.71 -1.11 12.77
CA GLY A 128 -4.34 -1.86 11.57
C GLY A 128 -4.27 -3.37 11.81
N ALA A 129 -3.67 -3.79 12.94
CA ALA A 129 -3.63 -5.18 13.34
C ALA A 129 -5.04 -5.74 13.60
N SER A 130 -5.90 -5.00 14.30
CA SER A 130 -7.28 -5.40 14.59
C SER A 130 -8.09 -5.56 13.30
N TYR A 131 -7.93 -4.65 12.35
CA TYR A 131 -8.54 -4.76 11.02
C TYR A 131 -8.06 -6.01 10.27
N ALA A 132 -6.74 -6.24 10.25
CA ALA A 132 -6.17 -7.40 9.56
C ALA A 132 -6.68 -8.73 10.14
N VAL A 133 -6.73 -8.85 11.47
CA VAL A 133 -7.28 -10.03 12.16
C VAL A 133 -8.74 -10.26 11.79
N GLY A 134 -9.55 -9.21 11.67
CA GLY A 134 -10.94 -9.32 11.24
C GLY A 134 -11.15 -9.77 9.79
N ARG A 135 -10.09 -9.93 8.99
CA ARG A 135 -10.14 -10.41 7.59
C ARG A 135 -9.60 -11.83 7.40
N LEU A 136 -9.00 -12.42 8.43
CA LEU A 136 -8.37 -13.75 8.34
C LEU A 136 -9.39 -14.89 8.43
#